data_AF-A0AA38YKS6-F1
#
_entry.id   AF-A0AA38YKS6-F1
#
_cell.length_a   1.000
_cell.length_b   1.000
_cell.length_c   1.000
_cell.angle_alpha   90.00
_cell.angle_beta   90.00
_cell.angle_gamma   90.00
#
_symmetry.space_group_name_H-M   'P 1'
#
loop_
_entity.id
_entity.type
_entity.pdbx_description
1 polymer ?
#
loop_
_entity_poly.entity_id
_entity_poly.type
_entity_poly.pdbx_seq_one_letter_code
_entity_poly.pdbx_strand_id
1 'polypeptide(L)'
;MSIVPKETIEVIAQSIGISNFSPDVAPALATDVEYRVREIMQEAIKCMRHSKRTILTVDDVDSAVKLRNVEPLYGFTSGGPRQFKKAAGHKDLFYVDDKDVEFKDLIEAPLPKTPLDTGVITHWLAIEGVQPAIPENAPIEALAVPSDNKKSEYKEDGLPVDTKLPVKHVLSRELQLYFDKIKELTLSRSDSILFKEALVSLATDSGIHPLVPYFTYFIADEVTRNLNDFSILFALMRVARSLLQNQQIHIEPYLHQLMPSIITCLAAKRLGSRFSDNHWELRSFTANLVASICKRYGHVYHNLQPRVTRTLLHAFLDPTKALPQHYGAIQGLAAFGPSVVRLLILPNLEPYLRLLEPEMQLEKQKNGMKRHEAWRVYGALLKSIQANAKQAQIT
;
A
#
# COMPACT_ATOMS: atom_id res chain seq x y z
N MET A 1 -19.65 45.83 -27.11
CA MET A 1 -20.98 45.49 -27.67
C MET A 1 -21.61 44.50 -26.72
N SER A 2 -22.77 44.83 -26.17
CA SER A 2 -23.48 43.92 -25.26
C SER A 2 -24.01 42.71 -26.04
N ILE A 3 -23.97 41.54 -25.41
CA ILE A 3 -24.48 40.30 -25.99
C ILE A 3 -26.01 40.25 -25.90
N VAL A 4 -26.61 41.02 -24.97
CA VAL A 4 -28.06 41.07 -24.76
C VAL A 4 -28.70 41.93 -25.86
N PRO A 5 -29.65 41.40 -26.65
CA PRO A 5 -30.32 42.19 -27.66
C PRO A 5 -31.22 43.25 -27.01
N LYS A 6 -31.14 44.48 -27.51
CA LYS A 6 -31.99 45.62 -27.09
C LYS A 6 -33.49 45.30 -27.17
N GLU A 7 -33.87 44.49 -28.15
CA GLU A 7 -35.24 44.02 -28.37
C GLU A 7 -35.81 43.28 -27.16
N THR A 8 -34.98 42.54 -26.41
CA THR A 8 -35.40 41.83 -25.19
C THR A 8 -35.89 42.79 -24.11
N ILE A 9 -35.21 43.95 -23.98
CA ILE A 9 -35.55 44.96 -22.98
C ILE A 9 -36.82 45.71 -23.39
N GLU A 10 -36.97 45.97 -24.69
CA GLU A 10 -38.20 46.55 -25.25
C GLU A 10 -39.42 45.66 -24.98
N VAL A 11 -39.28 44.33 -25.19
CA VAL A 11 -40.35 43.36 -24.93
C VAL A 11 -40.71 43.31 -23.43
N ILE A 12 -39.73 43.36 -22.52
CA ILE A 12 -39.98 43.40 -21.07
C ILE A 12 -40.64 44.73 -20.66
N ALA A 13 -40.26 45.85 -21.28
CA ALA A 13 -40.90 47.14 -20.99
C ALA A 13 -42.37 47.15 -21.45
N GLN A 14 -42.66 46.56 -22.61
CA GLN A 14 -44.01 46.42 -23.13
C GLN A 14 -44.90 45.50 -22.25
N SER A 15 -44.34 44.45 -21.66
CA SER A 15 -45.10 43.57 -20.75
C SER A 15 -45.54 44.28 -19.46
N ILE A 16 -44.79 45.30 -19.04
CA ILE A 16 -45.12 46.17 -17.89
C ILE A 16 -46.10 47.30 -18.31
N GLY A 17 -46.31 47.51 -19.61
CA GLY A 17 -47.20 48.55 -20.16
C GLY A 17 -46.52 49.87 -20.49
N ILE A 18 -45.18 49.90 -20.55
CA ILE A 18 -44.40 51.08 -20.94
C ILE A 18 -44.11 51.00 -22.43
N SER A 19 -44.82 51.79 -23.24
CA SER A 19 -44.77 51.71 -24.70
C SER A 19 -43.65 52.52 -25.34
N ASN A 20 -43.22 53.63 -24.74
CA ASN A 20 -42.18 54.50 -25.29
C ASN A 20 -41.15 54.91 -24.23
N PHE A 21 -39.88 54.60 -24.46
CA PHE A 21 -38.74 55.09 -23.68
C PHE A 21 -37.64 55.64 -24.61
N SER A 22 -36.73 56.46 -24.08
CA SER A 22 -35.65 57.06 -24.87
C SER A 22 -34.70 55.99 -25.45
N PRO A 23 -34.27 56.09 -26.72
CA PRO A 23 -33.44 55.06 -27.38
C PRO A 23 -32.09 54.80 -26.69
N ASP A 24 -31.65 55.71 -25.81
CA ASP A 24 -30.39 55.56 -25.06
C ASP A 24 -30.53 54.70 -23.79
N VAL A 25 -31.76 54.44 -23.32
CA VAL A 25 -32.01 53.70 -22.07
C VAL A 25 -31.82 52.19 -22.25
N ALA A 26 -32.32 51.62 -23.35
CA ALA A 26 -32.14 50.20 -23.66
C ALA A 26 -30.67 49.74 -23.70
N PRO A 27 -29.75 50.42 -24.41
CA PRO A 27 -28.35 49.99 -24.45
C PRO A 27 -27.64 50.15 -23.09
N ALA A 28 -27.98 51.18 -22.31
CA ALA A 28 -27.44 51.37 -20.97
C ALA A 28 -27.89 50.25 -20.02
N LEU A 29 -29.18 49.91 -20.03
CA LEU A 29 -29.73 48.85 -19.20
C LEU A 29 -29.23 47.46 -19.62
N ALA A 30 -29.06 47.21 -20.92
CA ALA A 30 -28.48 45.96 -21.42
C ALA A 30 -27.07 45.72 -20.86
N THR A 31 -26.27 46.78 -20.80
CA THR A 31 -24.89 46.71 -20.29
C THR A 31 -24.86 46.43 -18.78
N ASP A 32 -25.77 47.03 -18.02
CA ASP A 32 -25.88 46.78 -16.57
C ASP A 32 -26.38 45.36 -16.26
N VAL A 33 -27.41 44.88 -16.98
CA VAL A 33 -27.92 43.50 -16.85
C VAL A 33 -26.82 42.48 -17.15
N GLU A 34 -26.06 42.70 -18.23
CA GLU A 34 -24.95 41.82 -18.57
C GLU A 34 -23.87 41.79 -17.47
N TYR A 35 -23.56 42.94 -16.88
CA TYR A 35 -22.63 43.02 -15.75
C TYR A 35 -23.13 42.19 -14.55
N ARG A 36 -24.42 42.33 -14.19
CA ARG A 36 -25.04 41.55 -13.10
C ARG A 36 -25.05 40.05 -13.36
N VAL A 37 -25.35 39.63 -14.59
CA VAL A 37 -25.30 38.21 -14.98
C VAL A 37 -23.88 37.67 -14.85
N ARG A 38 -22.87 38.42 -15.33
CA ARG A 38 -21.46 38.01 -15.20
C ARG A 38 -21.03 37.93 -13.74
N GLU A 39 -21.48 38.85 -12.90
CA GLU A 39 -21.20 38.87 -11.47
C GLU A 39 -21.72 37.59 -10.77
N ILE A 40 -22.98 37.22 -11.02
CA ILE A 40 -23.59 35.99 -10.47
C ILE A 40 -22.88 34.74 -11.01
N MET A 41 -22.57 34.70 -12.30
CA MET A 41 -21.88 33.55 -12.91
C MET A 41 -20.47 33.36 -12.35
N GLN A 42 -19.72 34.44 -12.07
CA GLN A 42 -18.41 34.33 -11.45
C GLN A 42 -18.48 33.72 -10.06
N GLU A 43 -19.55 33.97 -9.30
CA GLU A 43 -19.74 33.40 -7.98
C GLU A 43 -20.19 31.95 -8.03
N ALA A 44 -21.09 31.61 -8.96
CA ALA A 44 -21.47 30.23 -9.20
C ALA A 44 -20.24 29.37 -9.58
N ILE A 45 -19.31 29.89 -10.39
CA ILE A 45 -18.04 29.19 -10.70
C ILE A 45 -17.18 29.00 -9.44
N LYS A 46 -17.16 29.97 -8.51
CA LYS A 46 -16.45 29.78 -7.23
C LYS A 46 -17.09 28.67 -6.41
N CYS A 47 -18.42 28.65 -6.27
CA CYS A 47 -19.16 27.59 -5.59
C CYS A 47 -18.91 26.21 -6.21
N MET A 48 -18.88 26.12 -7.54
CA MET A 48 -18.57 24.90 -8.29
C MET A 48 -17.16 24.38 -8.00
N ARG A 49 -16.16 25.28 -8.01
CA ARG A 49 -14.76 24.92 -7.69
C ARG A 49 -14.59 24.48 -6.24
N HIS A 50 -15.27 25.15 -5.30
CA HIS A 50 -15.27 24.74 -3.89
C HIS A 50 -15.94 23.37 -3.69
N SER A 51 -16.91 23.03 -4.53
CA SER A 51 -17.55 21.71 -4.56
C SER A 51 -16.72 20.63 -5.28
N LYS A 52 -15.51 20.96 -5.77
CA LYS A 52 -14.61 20.05 -6.53
C LYS A 52 -15.24 19.45 -7.79
N ARG A 53 -16.19 20.17 -8.41
CA ARG A 53 -16.85 19.77 -9.66
C ARG A 53 -16.33 20.60 -10.82
N THR A 54 -16.41 20.05 -12.04
CA THR A 54 -16.07 20.74 -13.29
C THR A 54 -17.32 21.20 -14.07
N ILE A 55 -18.49 20.67 -13.72
CA ILE A 55 -19.78 20.99 -14.33
C ILE A 55 -20.55 21.89 -13.37
N LEU A 56 -21.02 23.03 -13.86
CA LEU A 56 -21.81 23.99 -13.11
C LEU A 56 -23.26 23.51 -13.01
N THR A 57 -23.77 23.43 -11.79
CA THR A 57 -25.13 22.96 -11.49
C THR A 57 -26.03 24.11 -11.05
N VAL A 58 -27.36 23.88 -11.08
CA VAL A 58 -28.36 24.88 -10.65
C VAL A 58 -28.13 25.27 -9.19
N ASP A 59 -27.78 24.32 -8.33
CA ASP A 59 -27.49 24.56 -6.91
C ASP A 59 -26.33 25.54 -6.69
N ASP A 60 -25.34 25.55 -7.59
CA ASP A 60 -24.22 26.50 -7.53
C ASP A 60 -24.68 27.93 -7.83
N VAL A 61 -25.63 28.09 -8.77
CA VAL A 61 -26.25 29.38 -9.10
C VAL A 61 -27.17 29.85 -7.99
N ASP A 62 -28.00 28.96 -7.43
CA ASP A 62 -28.88 29.30 -6.29
C ASP A 62 -28.07 29.74 -5.06
N SER A 63 -26.92 29.10 -4.84
CA SER A 63 -25.99 29.49 -3.78
C SER A 63 -25.38 30.88 -4.04
N ALA A 64 -25.05 31.19 -5.29
CA ALA A 64 -24.55 32.51 -5.69
C ALA A 64 -25.60 33.62 -5.53
N VAL A 65 -26.83 33.36 -5.96
CA VAL A 65 -27.98 34.28 -5.83
C VAL A 65 -28.25 34.61 -4.35
N LYS A 66 -28.24 33.59 -3.48
CA LYS A 66 -28.35 33.77 -2.02
C LYS A 66 -27.21 34.61 -1.45
N LEU A 67 -25.98 34.39 -1.90
CA LEU A 67 -24.80 35.16 -1.47
C LEU A 67 -24.91 36.65 -1.80
N ARG A 68 -25.61 36.98 -2.89
CA ARG A 68 -25.86 38.34 -3.35
C ARG A 68 -27.12 38.98 -2.81
N ASN A 69 -27.83 38.31 -1.92
CA ASN A 69 -29.12 38.75 -1.39
C ASN A 69 -30.15 39.04 -2.49
N VAL A 70 -30.06 38.31 -3.61
CA VAL A 70 -31.07 38.34 -4.67
C VAL A 70 -32.15 37.31 -4.34
N GLU A 71 -33.39 37.57 -4.74
CA GLU A 71 -34.51 36.67 -4.50
C GLU A 71 -34.25 35.29 -5.14
N PRO A 72 -34.49 34.18 -4.42
CA PRO A 72 -34.25 32.84 -4.93
C PRO A 72 -35.21 32.50 -6.06
N LEU A 73 -34.67 31.90 -7.12
CA LEU A 73 -35.43 31.46 -8.28
C LEU A 73 -35.92 30.02 -8.08
N TYR A 74 -37.23 29.84 -7.94
CA TYR A 74 -37.83 28.51 -7.72
C TYR A 74 -38.17 27.78 -9.02
N GLY A 75 -38.24 26.45 -8.97
CA GLY A 75 -38.71 25.60 -10.08
C GLY A 75 -37.62 25.05 -11.01
N PHE A 76 -36.34 25.20 -10.66
CA PHE A 76 -35.21 24.71 -11.46
C PHE A 76 -34.58 23.41 -10.95
N THR A 77 -35.14 22.80 -9.90
CA THR A 77 -34.64 21.55 -9.29
C THR A 77 -35.17 20.28 -9.97
N SER A 78 -36.16 20.40 -10.87
CA SER A 78 -36.71 19.26 -11.60
C SER A 78 -35.66 18.67 -12.56
N GLY A 79 -35.33 17.39 -12.40
CA GLY A 79 -34.24 16.70 -13.13
C GLY A 79 -34.44 16.48 -14.64
N GLY A 80 -35.40 17.17 -15.26
CA GLY A 80 -35.66 17.10 -16.70
C GLY A 80 -35.06 18.31 -17.45
N PRO A 81 -34.43 18.11 -18.62
CA PRO A 81 -34.02 19.23 -19.45
C PRO A 81 -35.25 19.99 -19.96
N ARG A 82 -35.32 21.30 -19.70
CA ARG A 82 -36.38 22.15 -20.27
C ARG A 82 -36.22 22.25 -21.79
N GLN A 83 -37.31 22.04 -22.51
CA GLN A 83 -37.33 22.14 -23.98
C GLN A 83 -37.87 23.52 -24.38
N PHE A 84 -37.01 24.35 -24.97
CA PHE A 84 -37.43 25.61 -25.58
C PHE A 84 -38.00 25.34 -26.98
N LYS A 85 -39.27 25.68 -27.22
CA LYS A 85 -39.92 25.55 -28.52
C LYS A 85 -40.07 26.92 -29.20
N LYS A 86 -39.93 26.94 -30.53
CA LYS A 86 -40.15 28.16 -31.33
C LYS A 86 -41.65 28.38 -31.54
N ALA A 87 -42.11 29.62 -31.40
CA ALA A 87 -43.48 29.98 -31.71
C ALA A 87 -43.73 29.93 -33.22
N ALA A 88 -44.89 29.39 -33.63
CA ALA A 88 -45.27 29.37 -35.04
C ALA A 88 -45.54 30.80 -35.54
N GLY A 89 -44.80 31.26 -36.55
CA GLY A 89 -44.99 32.58 -37.18
C GLY A 89 -43.93 33.63 -36.86
N HIS A 90 -43.10 33.45 -35.83
CA HIS A 90 -42.00 34.37 -35.50
C HIS A 90 -40.67 33.61 -35.34
N LYS A 91 -39.62 34.07 -36.02
CA LYS A 91 -38.31 33.38 -36.04
C LYS A 91 -37.54 33.50 -34.72
N ASP A 92 -37.83 34.55 -33.95
CA ASP A 92 -37.02 34.99 -32.80
C ASP A 92 -37.75 34.81 -31.45
N LEU A 93 -38.98 34.28 -31.46
CA LEU A 93 -39.77 34.06 -30.26
C LEU A 93 -39.70 32.58 -29.82
N PHE A 94 -39.22 32.37 -28.60
CA PHE A 94 -39.16 31.05 -27.96
C PHE A 94 -40.08 31.05 -26.74
N TYR A 95 -40.78 29.95 -26.52
CA TYR A 95 -41.56 29.70 -25.31
C TYR A 95 -41.13 28.38 -24.67
N VAL A 96 -41.38 28.26 -23.37
CA VAL A 96 -41.17 27.02 -22.62
C VAL A 96 -42.44 26.19 -22.76
N ASP A 97 -42.30 24.98 -23.29
CA ASP A 97 -43.41 24.04 -23.44
C ASP A 97 -43.65 23.31 -22.12
N ASP A 98 -44.55 23.86 -21.31
CA ASP A 98 -45.00 23.22 -20.07
C ASP A 98 -46.30 22.47 -20.35
N LYS A 99 -46.23 21.13 -20.28
CA LYS A 99 -47.40 20.27 -20.42
C LYS A 99 -48.09 20.12 -19.08
N ASP A 100 -49.39 20.36 -19.06
CA ASP A 100 -50.22 20.07 -17.90
C ASP A 100 -50.24 18.56 -17.64
N VAL A 101 -49.99 18.17 -16.39
CA VAL A 101 -50.00 16.76 -15.93
C VAL A 101 -51.12 16.60 -14.93
N GLU A 102 -51.88 15.51 -15.02
CA GLU A 102 -52.93 15.22 -14.06
C GLU A 102 -52.33 14.78 -12.71
N PHE A 103 -52.93 15.23 -11.60
CA PHE A 103 -52.44 14.89 -10.26
C PHE A 103 -52.47 13.39 -9.97
N LYS A 104 -53.36 12.63 -10.60
CA LYS A 104 -53.46 11.17 -10.42
C LYS A 104 -52.20 10.47 -10.92
N ASP A 105 -51.72 10.87 -12.09
CA ASP A 105 -50.50 10.32 -12.70
C ASP A 105 -49.25 10.59 -11.85
N LEU A 106 -49.22 11.72 -11.15
CA LEU A 106 -48.13 12.06 -10.22
C LEU A 106 -48.15 11.21 -8.94
N ILE A 107 -49.34 10.86 -8.44
CA ILE A 107 -49.49 10.04 -7.22
C ILE A 107 -49.19 8.57 -7.52
N GLU A 108 -49.58 8.09 -8.70
CA GLU A 108 -49.35 6.71 -9.14
C GLU A 108 -47.93 6.47 -9.69
N ALA A 109 -47.13 7.53 -9.87
CA ALA A 109 -45.77 7.43 -10.36
C ALA A 109 -44.89 6.56 -9.43
N PRO A 110 -44.16 5.56 -9.96
CA PRO A 110 -43.32 4.71 -9.14
C PRO A 110 -42.13 5.50 -8.57
N LEU A 111 -41.76 5.18 -7.33
CA LEU A 111 -40.61 5.78 -6.66
C LEU A 111 -39.30 5.47 -7.42
N PRO A 112 -38.37 6.44 -7.53
CA PRO A 112 -37.08 6.20 -8.15
C PRO A 112 -36.25 5.21 -7.32
N LYS A 113 -35.40 4.43 -8.00
CA LYS A 113 -34.47 3.53 -7.33
C LYS A 113 -33.40 4.32 -6.61
N THR A 114 -33.18 4.03 -5.33
CA THR A 114 -32.11 4.65 -4.55
C THR A 114 -30.74 4.10 -4.95
N PRO A 115 -29.71 4.94 -5.12
CA PRO A 115 -28.34 4.47 -5.31
C PRO A 115 -27.82 3.73 -4.07
N LEU A 116 -26.77 2.92 -4.25
CA LEU A 116 -26.05 2.31 -3.14
C LEU A 116 -25.29 3.38 -2.33
N ASP A 117 -25.04 3.08 -1.07
CA ASP A 117 -24.27 3.96 -0.19
C ASP A 117 -22.80 4.06 -0.66
N THR A 118 -22.15 5.17 -0.33
CA THR A 118 -20.78 5.46 -0.77
C THR A 118 -19.77 4.56 -0.04
N GLY A 119 -19.01 3.77 -0.80
CA GLY A 119 -17.90 2.95 -0.31
C GLY A 119 -16.55 3.42 -0.84
N VAL A 120 -15.50 3.28 -0.04
CA VAL A 120 -14.12 3.56 -0.46
C VAL A 120 -13.40 2.25 -0.75
N ILE A 121 -12.86 2.13 -1.96
CA ILE A 121 -12.04 0.99 -2.40
C ILE A 121 -10.63 1.50 -2.63
N THR A 122 -9.65 0.91 -1.95
CA THR A 122 -8.23 1.29 -2.06
C THR A 122 -7.48 0.29 -2.94
N HIS A 123 -6.61 0.80 -3.80
CA HIS A 123 -5.70 0.01 -4.63
C HIS A 123 -4.35 0.73 -4.76
N TRP A 124 -3.33 0.01 -5.21
CA TRP A 124 -2.00 0.57 -5.45
C TRP A 124 -1.97 1.31 -6.78
N LEU A 125 -1.85 2.64 -6.73
CA LEU A 125 -1.66 3.47 -7.93
C LEU A 125 -0.24 3.34 -8.48
N ALA A 126 0.78 3.30 -7.62
CA ALA A 126 2.17 3.18 -8.04
C ALA A 126 3.02 2.48 -6.97
N ILE A 127 3.98 1.66 -7.42
CA ILE A 127 5.02 1.04 -6.61
C ILE A 127 6.35 1.46 -7.23
N GLU A 128 7.21 2.15 -6.45
CA GLU A 128 8.54 2.63 -6.94
C GLU A 128 8.43 3.49 -8.21
N GLY A 129 7.37 4.29 -8.32
CA GLY A 129 7.11 5.15 -9.49
C GLY A 129 6.57 4.43 -10.73
N VAL A 130 6.37 3.10 -10.68
CA VAL A 130 5.75 2.32 -11.75
C VAL A 130 4.30 1.99 -11.37
N GLN A 131 3.36 2.28 -12.27
CA GLN A 131 1.96 1.91 -12.10
C GLN A 131 1.78 0.40 -12.36
N PRO A 132 1.29 -0.38 -11.38
CA PRO A 132 1.03 -1.80 -11.61
C PRO A 132 -0.17 -1.99 -12.54
N ALA A 133 -0.10 -2.99 -13.42
CA ALA A 133 -1.17 -3.33 -14.37
C ALA A 133 -2.31 -4.10 -13.68
N ILE A 134 -3.06 -3.37 -12.86
CA ILE A 134 -4.24 -3.82 -12.12
C ILE A 134 -5.49 -3.29 -12.87
N PRO A 135 -6.64 -3.99 -12.92
CA PRO A 135 -7.81 -3.54 -13.69
C PRO A 135 -8.33 -2.15 -13.30
N GLU A 136 -8.13 -1.73 -12.04
CA GLU A 136 -8.46 -0.38 -11.56
C GLU A 136 -7.50 0.72 -12.08
N ASN A 137 -6.30 0.35 -12.53
CA ASN A 137 -5.31 1.27 -13.08
C ASN A 137 -5.45 1.37 -14.60
N ALA A 138 -5.75 2.57 -15.11
CA ALA A 138 -5.76 2.80 -16.55
C ALA A 138 -4.36 2.55 -17.15
N PRO A 139 -4.24 1.82 -18.28
CA PRO A 139 -2.97 1.73 -18.99
C PRO A 139 -2.54 3.14 -19.40
N ILE A 140 -1.25 3.43 -19.26
CA ILE A 140 -0.66 4.78 -19.50
C ILE A 140 -0.99 5.30 -20.92
N GLU A 141 -1.20 4.39 -21.87
CA GLU A 141 -1.63 4.68 -23.24
C GLU A 141 -3.04 5.29 -23.33
N ALA A 142 -3.93 5.03 -22.37
CA ALA A 142 -5.29 5.58 -22.34
C ALA A 142 -5.37 7.00 -21.75
N LEU A 143 -4.30 7.49 -21.11
CA LEU A 143 -4.21 8.87 -20.59
C LEU A 143 -3.53 9.83 -21.58
N ALA A 144 -2.88 9.31 -22.61
CA ALA A 144 -2.50 10.11 -23.76
C ALA A 144 -3.78 10.56 -24.46
N VAL A 145 -4.04 11.86 -24.45
CA VAL A 145 -5.03 12.52 -25.33
C VAL A 145 -4.96 11.88 -26.71
N PRO A 146 -6.07 11.50 -27.36
CA PRO A 146 -6.02 10.76 -28.61
C PRO A 146 -5.35 11.61 -29.68
N SER A 147 -4.07 11.34 -29.92
CA SER A 147 -3.37 11.76 -31.12
C SER A 147 -3.82 10.84 -32.25
N ASP A 148 -4.26 11.45 -33.34
CA ASP A 148 -4.69 10.79 -34.57
C ASP A 148 -3.73 9.66 -35.00
N ASN A 149 -4.32 8.49 -35.25
CA ASN A 149 -3.85 7.41 -36.12
C ASN A 149 -2.46 6.78 -35.85
N LYS A 150 -2.42 5.62 -35.18
CA LYS A 150 -2.20 4.28 -35.82
C LYS A 150 -1.89 3.14 -34.82
N LYS A 151 -2.56 2.00 -35.09
CA LYS A 151 -2.19 0.55 -34.94
C LYS A 151 -2.73 -0.27 -33.76
N SER A 152 -3.80 -1.02 -34.10
CA SER A 152 -3.99 -2.49 -34.07
C SER A 152 -3.42 -3.36 -32.93
N GLU A 153 -4.38 -3.98 -32.22
CA GLU A 153 -4.47 -5.35 -31.67
C GLU A 153 -3.23 -6.25 -31.68
N TYR A 154 -2.89 -6.86 -30.53
CA TYR A 154 -3.20 -8.28 -30.23
C TYR A 154 -2.84 -8.71 -28.79
N LYS A 155 -3.85 -9.36 -28.18
CA LYS A 155 -3.86 -10.55 -27.28
C LYS A 155 -3.39 -10.49 -25.82
N GLU A 156 -4.38 -10.81 -24.97
CA GLU A 156 -4.27 -11.54 -23.71
C GLU A 156 -3.24 -12.68 -23.80
N ASP A 157 -2.30 -12.67 -22.87
CA ASP A 157 -1.76 -13.88 -22.25
C ASP A 157 -1.44 -13.54 -20.80
N GLY A 158 -2.07 -14.28 -19.87
CA GLY A 158 -1.74 -14.21 -18.46
C GLY A 158 -0.30 -14.64 -18.26
N LEU A 159 0.57 -13.68 -17.93
CA LEU A 159 1.95 -13.93 -17.56
C LEU A 159 2.28 -13.17 -16.25
N PRO A 160 3.16 -13.77 -15.44
CA PRO A 160 3.36 -13.40 -14.06
C PRO A 160 3.88 -11.97 -13.97
N VAL A 161 3.66 -11.35 -12.81
CA VAL A 161 4.37 -10.14 -12.40
C VAL A 161 5.86 -10.44 -12.44
N ASP A 162 6.45 -10.25 -13.61
CA ASP A 162 7.87 -10.27 -13.85
C ASP A 162 8.34 -8.92 -13.33
N THR A 163 8.49 -8.85 -12.00
CA THR A 163 9.46 -7.96 -11.36
C THR A 163 10.83 -8.32 -11.93
N LYS A 164 11.07 -7.91 -13.18
CA LYS A 164 12.41 -7.81 -13.73
C LYS A 164 13.11 -6.77 -12.87
N LEU A 165 13.90 -7.26 -11.92
CA LEU A 165 14.89 -6.46 -11.22
C LEU A 165 15.76 -5.71 -12.26
N PRO A 166 16.11 -4.45 -12.00
CA PRO A 166 15.49 -3.35 -12.72
C PRO A 166 16.36 -2.85 -13.88
N VAL A 167 15.72 -2.05 -14.75
CA VAL A 167 16.32 -0.90 -15.43
C VAL A 167 17.54 -0.42 -14.64
N LYS A 168 18.73 -0.36 -15.26
CA LYS A 168 19.96 0.18 -14.66
C LYS A 168 19.59 1.43 -13.84
N HIS A 169 19.47 1.30 -12.51
CA HIS A 169 19.18 2.45 -11.69
C HIS A 169 20.28 3.46 -12.02
N VAL A 170 19.89 4.72 -12.22
CA VAL A 170 20.83 5.83 -12.24
C VAL A 170 21.33 6.00 -10.79
N LEU A 171 22.12 5.03 -10.33
CA LEU A 171 22.81 5.10 -9.07
C LEU A 171 23.88 6.19 -9.25
N SER A 172 23.82 7.22 -8.41
CA SER A 172 24.92 8.18 -8.32
C SER A 172 26.22 7.45 -8.03
N ARG A 173 27.33 7.96 -8.55
CA ARG A 173 28.68 7.44 -8.27
C ARG A 173 28.96 7.38 -6.76
N GLU A 174 28.41 8.32 -5.99
CA GLU A 174 28.53 8.34 -4.53
C GLU A 174 27.78 7.19 -3.85
N LEU A 175 26.58 6.85 -4.33
CA LEU A 175 25.79 5.72 -3.82
C LEU A 175 26.45 4.38 -4.13
N GLN A 176 27.11 4.25 -5.29
CA GLN A 176 27.91 3.07 -5.63
C GLN A 176 29.11 2.94 -4.69
N LEU A 177 29.87 4.02 -4.47
CA LEU A 177 31.00 4.02 -3.54
C LEU A 177 30.56 3.70 -2.11
N TYR A 178 29.41 4.22 -1.68
CA TYR A 178 28.82 3.88 -0.38
C TYR A 178 28.47 2.39 -0.27
N PHE A 179 27.80 1.83 -1.29
CA PHE A 179 27.48 0.40 -1.35
C PHE A 179 28.74 -0.47 -1.33
N ASP A 180 29.73 -0.14 -2.16
CA ASP A 180 31.01 -0.85 -2.22
C ASP A 180 31.73 -0.79 -0.87
N LYS A 181 31.66 0.35 -0.17
CA LYS A 181 32.29 0.48 1.14
C LYS A 181 31.62 -0.40 2.20
N ILE A 182 30.28 -0.47 2.20
CA ILE A 182 29.55 -1.36 3.12
C ILE A 182 29.82 -2.82 2.78
N LYS A 183 29.87 -3.18 1.50
CA LYS A 183 30.21 -4.52 1.05
C LYS A 183 31.60 -4.94 1.53
N GLU A 184 32.60 -4.08 1.34
CA GLU A 184 33.96 -4.31 1.81
C GLU A 184 34.00 -4.50 3.33
N LEU A 185 33.32 -3.64 4.11
CA LEU A 185 33.27 -3.74 5.57
C LEU A 185 32.59 -5.03 6.04
N THR A 186 31.55 -5.47 5.34
CA THR A 186 30.80 -6.69 5.68
C THR A 186 31.64 -7.96 5.44
N LEU A 187 32.44 -7.98 4.36
CA LEU A 187 33.27 -9.15 3.99
C LEU A 187 34.61 -9.20 4.73
N SER A 188 35.23 -8.05 5.02
CA SER A 188 36.61 -8.00 5.54
C SER A 188 36.74 -7.73 7.05
N ARG A 189 35.76 -7.04 7.69
CA ARG A 189 35.90 -6.52 9.06
C ARG A 189 34.59 -6.53 9.87
N SER A 190 34.03 -7.71 10.11
CA SER A 190 32.75 -7.92 10.82
C SER A 190 32.69 -7.38 12.27
N ASP A 191 33.83 -7.19 12.93
CA ASP A 191 33.91 -6.74 14.34
C ASP A 191 34.49 -5.33 14.53
N SER A 192 34.75 -4.60 13.45
CA SER A 192 35.29 -3.25 13.53
C SER A 192 34.27 -2.25 14.06
N ILE A 193 34.75 -1.22 14.77
CA ILE A 193 33.97 -0.05 15.19
C ILE A 193 33.32 0.61 13.98
N LEU A 194 34.04 0.68 12.85
CA LEU A 194 33.55 1.21 11.59
C LEU A 194 32.34 0.45 11.05
N PHE A 195 32.27 -0.87 11.28
CA PHE A 195 31.11 -1.65 10.88
C PHE A 195 29.89 -1.34 11.74
N LYS A 196 30.07 -1.09 13.05
CA LYS A 196 28.97 -0.66 13.93
C LYS A 196 28.45 0.73 13.57
N GLU A 197 29.35 1.67 13.25
CA GLU A 197 28.97 3.01 12.77
C GLU A 197 28.25 2.94 11.42
N ALA A 198 28.72 2.09 10.50
CA ALA A 198 28.03 1.84 9.24
C ALA A 198 26.61 1.30 9.48
N LEU A 199 26.43 0.32 10.38
CA LEU A 199 25.10 -0.21 10.71
C LEU A 199 24.15 0.86 11.26
N VAL A 200 24.66 1.79 12.06
CA VAL A 200 23.86 2.92 12.57
C VAL A 200 23.47 3.84 11.42
N SER A 201 24.40 4.18 10.52
CA SER A 201 24.12 4.95 9.30
C SER A 201 23.03 4.28 8.45
N LEU A 202 23.11 2.96 8.18
CA LEU A 202 22.04 2.25 7.46
C LEU A 202 20.67 2.31 8.17
N ALA A 203 20.66 2.41 9.50
CA ALA A 203 19.41 2.49 10.27
C ALA A 203 18.79 3.90 10.27
N THR A 204 19.60 4.95 10.09
CA THR A 204 19.16 6.35 10.16
C THR A 204 18.98 7.03 8.81
N ASP A 205 19.69 6.58 7.77
CA ASP A 205 19.76 7.32 6.52
C ASP A 205 18.50 7.14 5.66
N SER A 206 17.97 8.25 5.14
CA SER A 206 16.78 8.30 4.28
C SER A 206 17.08 8.00 2.81
N GLY A 207 18.29 8.36 2.34
CA GLY A 207 18.66 8.35 0.93
C GLY A 207 19.01 6.98 0.35
N ILE A 208 18.94 5.91 1.15
CA ILE A 208 19.36 4.57 0.74
C ILE A 208 18.26 3.75 0.05
N HIS A 209 17.06 4.32 -0.14
CA HIS A 209 15.94 3.63 -0.78
C HIS A 209 16.28 3.01 -2.15
N PRO A 210 16.99 3.69 -3.08
CA PRO A 210 17.40 3.08 -4.36
C PRO A 210 18.41 1.93 -4.22
N LEU A 211 19.09 1.83 -3.08
CA LEU A 211 20.08 0.76 -2.82
C LEU A 211 19.45 -0.50 -2.22
N VAL A 212 18.22 -0.43 -1.72
CA VAL A 212 17.54 -1.55 -1.04
C VAL A 212 17.43 -2.81 -1.91
N PRO A 213 17.07 -2.74 -3.22
CA PRO A 213 17.07 -3.93 -4.08
C PRO A 213 18.45 -4.57 -4.18
N TYR A 214 19.50 -3.75 -4.28
CA TYR A 214 20.88 -4.23 -4.36
C TYR A 214 21.35 -4.85 -3.06
N PHE A 215 21.00 -4.28 -1.91
CA PHE A 215 21.29 -4.86 -0.60
C PHE A 215 20.54 -6.17 -0.37
N THR A 216 19.26 -6.26 -0.74
CA THR A 216 18.49 -7.51 -0.58
C THR A 216 19.02 -8.63 -1.47
N TYR A 217 19.38 -8.32 -2.71
CA TYR A 217 20.05 -9.27 -3.61
C TYR A 217 21.43 -9.69 -3.08
N PHE A 218 22.25 -8.72 -2.64
CA PHE A 218 23.55 -8.99 -2.04
C PHE A 218 23.45 -9.89 -0.80
N ILE A 219 22.51 -9.62 0.10
CA ILE A 219 22.27 -10.48 1.27
C ILE A 219 21.86 -11.89 0.83
N ALA A 220 20.98 -12.03 -0.16
CA ALA A 220 20.54 -13.35 -0.63
C ALA A 220 21.67 -14.16 -1.28
N ASP A 221 22.49 -13.53 -2.13
CA ASP A 221 23.61 -14.18 -2.82
C ASP A 221 24.74 -14.55 -1.84
N GLU A 222 25.11 -13.65 -0.93
CA GLU A 222 26.17 -13.92 0.06
C GLU A 222 25.75 -14.99 1.08
N VAL A 223 24.49 -15.02 1.51
CA VAL A 223 24.00 -16.07 2.41
C VAL A 223 24.07 -17.46 1.76
N THR A 224 23.84 -17.57 0.44
CA THR A 224 23.91 -18.87 -0.25
C THR A 224 25.35 -19.30 -0.55
N ARG A 225 26.25 -18.36 -0.85
CA ARG A 225 27.67 -18.63 -1.11
C ARG A 225 28.48 -18.91 0.15
N ASN A 226 28.24 -18.17 1.22
CA ASN A 226 29.09 -18.15 2.42
C ASN A 226 28.42 -18.82 3.63
N LEU A 227 27.83 -20.01 3.46
CA LEU A 227 27.28 -20.81 4.57
C LEU A 227 28.35 -21.33 5.56
N ASN A 228 29.62 -21.27 5.17
CA ASN A 228 30.75 -21.84 5.91
C ASN A 228 31.42 -20.84 6.87
N ASP A 229 31.22 -19.53 6.70
CA ASP A 229 31.86 -18.49 7.50
C ASP A 229 30.84 -17.81 8.42
N PHE A 230 30.98 -18.08 9.72
CA PHE A 230 30.07 -17.58 10.75
C PHE A 230 30.08 -16.05 10.87
N SER A 231 31.25 -15.42 10.78
CA SER A 231 31.44 -13.97 10.95
C SER A 231 30.69 -13.15 9.90
N ILE A 232 30.78 -13.57 8.64
CA ILE A 232 30.10 -12.93 7.50
C ILE A 232 28.59 -13.09 7.65
N LEU A 233 28.11 -14.29 7.98
CA LEU A 233 26.68 -14.54 8.15
C LEU A 233 26.09 -13.71 9.30
N PHE A 234 26.83 -13.57 10.40
CA PHE A 234 26.43 -12.71 11.52
C PHE A 234 26.40 -11.23 11.12
N ALA A 235 27.39 -10.76 10.34
CA ALA A 235 27.42 -9.41 9.81
C ALA A 235 26.22 -9.14 8.88
N LEU A 236 25.89 -10.07 7.97
CA LEU A 236 24.75 -9.95 7.06
C LEU A 236 23.41 -9.88 7.80
N MET A 237 23.23 -10.67 8.86
CA MET A 237 22.02 -10.59 9.68
C MET A 237 21.94 -9.28 10.46
N ARG A 238 23.08 -8.70 10.89
CA ARG A 238 23.11 -7.36 11.50
C ARG A 238 22.72 -6.27 10.48
N VAL A 239 23.20 -6.35 9.24
CA VAL A 239 22.82 -5.46 8.14
C VAL A 239 21.32 -5.58 7.81
N ALA A 240 20.81 -6.82 7.73
CA ALA A 240 19.37 -7.04 7.54
C ALA A 240 18.55 -6.41 8.68
N ARG A 241 19.03 -6.51 9.93
CA ARG A 241 18.39 -5.87 11.07
C ARG A 241 18.40 -4.35 10.99
N SER A 242 19.53 -3.72 10.65
CA SER A 242 19.61 -2.25 10.55
C SER A 242 18.70 -1.72 9.45
N LEU A 243 18.66 -2.39 8.29
CA LEU A 243 17.73 -2.07 7.21
C LEU A 243 16.28 -2.16 7.69
N LEU A 244 15.90 -3.25 8.37
CA LEU A 244 14.54 -3.45 8.89
C LEU A 244 14.16 -2.51 10.05
N GLN A 245 15.14 -1.94 10.75
CA GLN A 245 14.88 -0.96 11.81
C GLN A 245 14.52 0.41 11.25
N ASN A 246 15.08 0.77 10.09
CA ASN A 246 14.85 2.05 9.43
C ASN A 246 13.35 2.23 9.11
N GLN A 247 12.76 3.33 9.59
CA GLN A 247 11.35 3.66 9.38
C GLN A 247 11.11 4.37 8.05
N GLN A 248 12.16 4.95 7.47
CA GLN A 248 12.07 5.77 6.26
C GLN A 248 12.13 4.92 4.99
N ILE A 249 12.46 3.62 5.11
CA ILE A 249 12.54 2.70 3.99
C ILE A 249 11.30 1.83 3.92
N HIS A 250 10.63 1.86 2.77
CA HIS A 250 9.58 0.91 2.43
C HIS A 250 10.18 -0.41 1.94
N ILE A 251 10.46 -1.35 2.86
CA ILE A 251 11.05 -2.67 2.55
C ILE A 251 9.98 -3.68 2.11
N GLU A 252 8.70 -3.34 2.22
CA GLU A 252 7.55 -4.23 2.00
C GLU A 252 7.64 -5.04 0.69
N PRO A 253 7.98 -4.46 -0.49
CA PRO A 253 8.07 -5.22 -1.74
C PRO A 253 9.17 -6.29 -1.71
N TYR A 254 10.25 -6.06 -0.96
CA TYR A 254 11.43 -6.92 -0.92
C TYR A 254 11.39 -7.96 0.20
N LEU A 255 10.40 -7.90 1.09
CA LEU A 255 10.25 -8.89 2.17
C LEU A 255 10.15 -10.31 1.63
N HIS A 256 9.46 -10.50 0.50
CA HIS A 256 9.33 -11.83 -0.09
C HIS A 256 10.68 -12.44 -0.51
N GLN A 257 11.63 -11.61 -0.97
CA GLN A 257 12.98 -12.04 -1.38
C GLN A 257 13.94 -12.18 -0.19
N LEU A 258 13.82 -11.32 0.83
CA LEU A 258 14.70 -11.34 2.00
C LEU A 258 14.38 -12.50 2.97
N MET A 259 13.10 -12.84 3.12
CA MET A 259 12.64 -13.84 4.09
C MET A 259 13.22 -15.25 3.87
N PRO A 260 13.28 -15.80 2.65
CA PRO A 260 13.93 -17.08 2.39
C PRO A 260 15.39 -17.12 2.87
N SER A 261 16.16 -16.05 2.67
CA SER A 261 17.56 -15.95 3.11
C SER A 261 17.67 -15.98 4.64
N ILE A 262 16.80 -15.24 5.34
CA ILE A 262 16.75 -15.23 6.81
C ILE A 262 16.30 -16.60 7.36
N ILE A 263 15.28 -17.22 6.76
CA ILE A 263 14.81 -18.56 7.18
C ILE A 263 15.89 -19.62 6.92
N THR A 264 16.65 -19.51 5.83
CA THR A 264 17.77 -20.42 5.53
C THR A 264 18.84 -20.33 6.63
N CYS A 265 19.17 -19.13 7.10
CA CYS A 265 20.09 -18.95 8.24
C CYS A 265 19.58 -19.59 9.54
N LEU A 266 18.26 -19.64 9.73
CA LEU A 266 17.64 -20.25 10.90
C LEU A 266 17.59 -21.79 10.81
N ALA A 267 17.24 -22.33 9.64
CA ALA A 267 16.89 -23.73 9.43
C ALA A 267 17.95 -24.55 8.66
N ALA A 268 19.12 -23.98 8.34
CA ALA A 268 20.16 -24.72 7.62
C ALA A 268 20.79 -25.86 8.45
N LYS A 269 21.10 -26.96 7.73
CA LYS A 269 21.59 -28.23 8.30
C LYS A 269 23.00 -28.13 8.89
N ARG A 270 23.87 -27.37 8.23
CA ARG A 270 25.23 -27.06 8.68
C ARG A 270 25.46 -25.58 8.42
N LEU A 271 25.76 -24.85 9.46
CA LEU A 271 26.35 -23.52 9.37
C LEU A 271 27.77 -23.70 9.90
N GLY A 272 28.76 -23.08 9.25
CA GLY A 272 30.16 -23.12 9.69
C GLY A 272 30.94 -24.36 9.28
N SER A 273 32.22 -24.15 9.02
CA SER A 273 33.22 -25.21 8.84
C SER A 273 33.83 -25.70 10.17
N ARG A 274 33.72 -24.92 11.25
CA ARG A 274 34.35 -25.20 12.54
C ARG A 274 33.32 -25.55 13.62
N PHE A 275 33.56 -26.66 14.30
CA PHE A 275 32.74 -27.18 15.42
C PHE A 275 32.74 -26.29 16.68
N SER A 276 33.55 -25.22 16.71
CA SER A 276 33.68 -24.23 17.80
C SER A 276 32.82 -22.99 17.64
N ASP A 277 32.14 -22.83 16.51
CA ASP A 277 31.50 -21.57 16.17
C ASP A 277 30.12 -21.48 16.86
N ASN A 278 29.79 -20.27 17.36
CA ASN A 278 28.56 -19.96 18.10
C ASN A 278 27.33 -19.91 17.18
N HIS A 279 27.08 -20.94 16.38
CA HIS A 279 25.90 -21.02 15.50
C HIS A 279 24.57 -20.97 16.26
N TRP A 280 24.59 -21.23 17.57
CA TRP A 280 23.43 -21.09 18.46
C TRP A 280 23.02 -19.62 18.63
N GLU A 281 24.00 -18.72 18.75
CA GLU A 281 23.76 -17.28 18.93
C GLU A 281 23.19 -16.67 17.66
N LEU A 282 23.74 -17.01 16.49
CA LEU A 282 23.21 -16.58 15.20
C LEU A 282 21.75 -17.02 15.03
N ARG A 283 21.43 -18.30 15.28
CA ARG A 283 20.04 -18.79 15.19
C ARG A 283 19.11 -18.04 16.15
N SER A 284 19.56 -17.75 17.37
CA SER A 284 18.78 -16.96 18.32
C SER A 284 18.56 -15.51 17.86
N PHE A 285 19.57 -14.89 17.26
CA PHE A 285 19.49 -13.55 16.69
C PHE A 285 18.55 -13.50 15.50
N THR A 286 18.68 -14.46 14.57
CA THR A 286 17.82 -14.61 13.40
C THR A 286 16.37 -14.88 13.81
N ALA A 287 16.12 -15.71 14.83
CA ALA A 287 14.78 -15.93 15.37
C ALA A 287 14.14 -14.62 15.89
N ASN A 288 14.90 -13.81 16.63
CA ASN A 288 14.43 -12.49 17.09
C ASN A 288 14.18 -11.53 15.93
N LEU A 289 15.02 -11.57 14.89
CA LEU A 289 14.85 -10.78 13.67
C LEU A 289 13.55 -11.15 12.95
N VAL A 290 13.31 -12.45 12.71
CA VAL A 290 12.06 -12.95 12.10
C VAL A 290 10.84 -12.54 12.92
N ALA A 291 10.90 -12.65 14.25
CA ALA A 291 9.82 -12.19 15.12
C ALA A 291 9.57 -10.68 15.00
N SER A 292 10.63 -9.88 14.86
CA SER A 292 10.52 -8.42 14.68
C SER A 292 9.87 -8.07 13.34
N ILE A 293 10.20 -8.82 12.27
CA ILE A 293 9.58 -8.69 10.94
C ILE A 293 8.09 -9.04 11.03
N CYS A 294 7.74 -10.17 11.63
CA CYS A 294 6.34 -10.60 11.72
C CYS A 294 5.49 -9.66 12.59
N LYS A 295 6.04 -9.06 13.66
CA LYS A 295 5.32 -8.06 14.46
C LYS A 295 5.08 -6.76 13.70
N ARG A 296 6.07 -6.30 12.92
CA ARG A 296 5.96 -5.04 12.16
C ARG A 296 5.05 -5.19 10.95
N TYR A 297 5.19 -6.27 10.19
CA TYR A 297 4.54 -6.44 8.89
C TYR A 297 3.35 -7.41 8.91
N GLY A 298 3.01 -8.01 10.06
CA GLY A 298 1.92 -8.98 10.18
C GLY A 298 0.54 -8.42 9.84
N HIS A 299 0.32 -7.12 10.04
CA HIS A 299 -0.94 -6.45 9.68
C HIS A 299 -1.05 -6.16 8.18
N VAL A 300 0.08 -5.93 7.49
CA VAL A 300 0.10 -5.63 6.06
C VAL A 300 0.06 -6.92 5.24
N TYR A 301 0.75 -7.97 5.71
CA TYR A 301 0.82 -9.27 5.04
C TYR A 301 0.28 -10.39 5.92
N HIS A 302 -1.04 -10.62 5.85
CA HIS A 302 -1.69 -11.73 6.53
C HIS A 302 -1.12 -13.11 6.16
N ASN A 303 -0.51 -13.24 4.98
CA ASN A 303 0.09 -14.50 4.50
C ASN A 303 1.51 -14.76 5.03
N LEU A 304 2.22 -13.75 5.55
CA LEU A 304 3.62 -13.89 5.94
C LEU A 304 3.76 -14.76 7.20
N GLN A 305 3.02 -14.45 8.26
CA GLN A 305 3.09 -15.20 9.52
C GLN A 305 2.67 -16.68 9.37
N PRO A 306 1.55 -17.03 8.70
CA PRO A 306 1.19 -18.43 8.45
C PRO A 306 2.23 -19.19 7.63
N ARG A 307 2.79 -18.56 6.58
CA ARG A 307 3.80 -19.18 5.73
C ARG A 307 5.08 -19.52 6.50
N VAL A 308 5.59 -18.57 7.29
CA VAL A 308 6.81 -18.80 8.10
C VAL A 308 6.55 -19.85 9.18
N THR A 309 5.41 -19.76 9.86
CA THR A 309 5.00 -20.72 10.89
C THR A 309 4.92 -22.14 10.30
N ARG A 310 4.31 -22.32 9.12
CA ARG A 310 4.22 -23.61 8.44
C ARG A 310 5.61 -24.17 8.08
N THR A 311 6.52 -23.34 7.58
CA THR A 311 7.89 -23.77 7.26
C THR A 311 8.65 -24.23 8.51
N LEU A 312 8.54 -23.50 9.62
CA LEU A 312 9.18 -23.89 10.89
C LEU A 312 8.54 -25.12 11.52
N LEU A 313 7.21 -25.27 11.42
CA LEU A 313 6.52 -26.48 11.87
C LEU A 313 6.95 -27.71 11.09
N HIS A 314 7.06 -27.61 9.77
CA HIS A 314 7.60 -28.69 8.94
C HIS A 314 9.06 -29.00 9.33
N ALA A 315 9.86 -27.99 9.67
CA ALA A 315 11.20 -28.21 10.23
C ALA A 315 11.20 -28.89 11.61
N PHE A 316 10.20 -28.64 12.43
CA PHE A 316 10.08 -29.19 13.77
C PHE A 316 9.56 -30.64 13.79
N LEU A 317 8.55 -30.96 12.98
CA LEU A 317 7.87 -32.26 12.99
C LEU A 317 8.63 -33.37 12.25
N ASP A 318 9.56 -33.03 11.35
CA ASP A 318 10.30 -34.04 10.58
C ASP A 318 11.45 -34.66 11.41
N PRO A 319 11.39 -35.95 11.81
CA PRO A 319 12.39 -36.57 12.67
C PRO A 319 13.73 -36.86 11.96
N THR A 320 13.79 -36.69 10.65
CA THR A 320 15.00 -36.92 9.81
C THR A 320 15.93 -35.71 9.76
N LYS A 321 15.51 -34.58 10.33
CA LYS A 321 16.29 -33.33 10.33
C LYS A 321 17.33 -33.31 11.45
N ALA A 322 18.35 -32.48 11.27
CA ALA A 322 19.44 -32.39 12.24
C ALA A 322 19.01 -31.59 13.49
N LEU A 323 19.53 -31.93 14.67
CA LEU A 323 19.27 -31.24 15.94
C LEU A 323 19.42 -29.70 15.87
N PRO A 324 20.41 -29.14 15.16
CA PRO A 324 20.52 -27.68 15.01
C PRO A 324 19.35 -27.04 14.23
N GLN A 325 18.70 -27.78 13.31
CA GLN A 325 17.51 -27.32 12.59
C GLN A 325 16.29 -27.32 13.51
N HIS A 326 16.14 -28.35 14.35
CA HIS A 326 15.10 -28.38 15.37
C HIS A 326 15.26 -27.24 16.37
N TYR A 327 16.49 -26.95 16.82
CA TYR A 327 16.76 -25.79 17.69
C TYR A 327 16.32 -24.47 17.04
N GLY A 328 16.70 -24.25 15.77
CA GLY A 328 16.29 -23.06 15.02
C GLY A 328 14.77 -22.93 14.89
N ALA A 329 14.08 -24.05 14.61
CA ALA A 329 12.63 -24.10 14.51
C ALA A 329 11.94 -23.76 15.84
N ILE A 330 12.38 -24.38 16.94
CA ILE A 330 11.84 -24.15 18.29
C ILE A 330 12.08 -22.69 18.72
N GLN A 331 13.30 -22.19 18.53
CA GLN A 331 13.65 -20.82 18.91
C GLN A 331 12.88 -19.78 18.07
N GLY A 332 12.66 -20.04 16.78
CA GLY A 332 11.83 -19.21 15.90
C GLY A 332 10.36 -19.19 16.32
N LEU A 333 9.77 -20.36 16.59
CA LEU A 333 8.39 -20.49 17.07
C LEU A 333 8.21 -19.84 18.44
N ALA A 334 9.19 -19.97 19.34
CA ALA A 334 9.20 -19.32 20.64
C ALA A 334 9.23 -17.78 20.53
N ALA A 335 9.93 -17.25 19.54
CA ALA A 335 10.06 -15.80 19.34
C ALA A 335 8.78 -15.14 18.80
N PHE A 336 7.88 -15.89 18.15
CA PHE A 336 6.60 -15.34 17.66
C PHE A 336 5.60 -14.98 18.77
N GLY A 337 5.73 -15.61 19.94
CA GLY A 337 4.93 -15.28 21.12
C GLY A 337 4.19 -16.47 21.71
N PRO A 338 3.57 -16.27 22.89
CA PRO A 338 3.09 -17.37 23.73
C PRO A 338 1.90 -18.13 23.13
N SER A 339 1.03 -17.46 22.38
CA SER A 339 -0.13 -18.08 21.72
C SER A 339 0.30 -19.14 20.69
N VAL A 340 1.38 -18.86 19.96
CA VAL A 340 1.95 -19.78 18.95
C VAL A 340 2.57 -21.00 19.63
N VAL A 341 3.29 -20.79 20.73
CA VAL A 341 3.87 -21.89 21.52
C VAL A 341 2.78 -22.78 22.13
N ARG A 342 1.70 -22.19 22.64
CA ARG A 342 0.56 -22.94 23.21
C ARG A 342 -0.13 -23.82 22.16
N LEU A 343 -0.31 -23.30 20.95
CA LEU A 343 -1.06 -23.98 19.90
C LEU A 343 -0.23 -25.03 19.16
N LEU A 344 1.09 -24.81 18.99
CA LEU A 344 1.92 -25.63 18.12
C LEU A 344 2.95 -26.50 18.84
N ILE A 345 3.56 -25.98 19.90
CA ILE A 345 4.63 -26.68 20.62
C ILE A 345 4.05 -27.62 21.67
N LEU A 346 3.08 -27.18 22.48
CA LEU A 346 2.49 -28.00 23.55
C LEU A 346 1.88 -29.35 23.08
N PRO A 347 1.05 -29.42 22.03
CA PRO A 347 0.43 -30.69 21.63
C PRO A 347 1.45 -31.70 21.09
N ASN A 348 2.55 -31.21 20.50
CA ASN A 348 3.59 -32.04 19.88
C ASN A 348 4.78 -32.27 20.82
N LEU A 349 4.70 -31.82 22.07
CA LEU A 349 5.82 -31.87 23.00
C LEU A 349 6.07 -33.28 23.52
N GLU A 350 5.01 -34.01 23.88
CA GLU A 350 5.10 -35.38 24.36
C GLU A 350 5.75 -36.35 23.35
N PRO A 351 5.31 -36.40 22.07
CA PRO A 351 5.98 -37.26 21.08
C PRO A 351 7.42 -36.82 20.80
N TYR A 352 7.71 -35.52 20.85
CA TYR A 352 9.06 -35.00 20.61
C TYR A 352 10.02 -35.29 21.77
N LEU A 353 9.56 -35.23 23.02
CA LEU A 353 10.36 -35.61 24.18
C LEU A 353 10.72 -37.10 24.17
N ARG A 354 9.79 -37.98 23.78
CA ARG A 354 10.06 -39.42 23.62
C ARG A 354 11.13 -39.70 22.55
N LEU A 355 11.26 -38.83 21.55
CA LEU A 355 12.31 -38.89 20.52
C LEU A 355 13.66 -38.32 21.00
N LEU A 356 13.64 -37.31 21.88
CA LEU A 356 14.84 -36.67 22.44
C LEU A 356 15.46 -37.42 23.63
N GLU A 357 14.65 -38.05 24.47
CA GLU A 357 15.08 -38.85 25.63
C GLU A 357 16.18 -39.87 25.30
N PRO A 358 16.09 -40.69 24.23
CA PRO A 358 17.15 -41.63 23.87
C PRO A 358 18.44 -40.95 23.41
N GLU A 359 18.39 -39.72 22.89
CA GLU A 359 19.58 -38.96 22.46
C GLU A 359 20.29 -38.23 23.63
N MET A 360 19.60 -38.05 24.77
CA MET A 360 20.14 -37.42 25.97
C MET A 360 20.82 -38.43 26.94
N GLN A 361 20.38 -39.69 26.89
CA GLN A 361 20.86 -40.78 27.74
C GLN A 361 22.25 -41.28 27.31
N LEU A 362 23.13 -41.45 28.30
CA LEU A 362 24.52 -41.92 28.14
C LEU A 362 24.63 -43.29 27.48
N GLU A 363 23.60 -44.13 27.61
CA GLU A 363 23.66 -45.55 27.26
C GLU A 363 23.47 -45.83 25.75
N LYS A 364 22.86 -44.91 24.99
CA LYS A 364 22.51 -45.14 23.58
C LYS A 364 23.34 -44.31 22.59
N GLN A 365 23.94 -43.19 23.02
CA GLN A 365 24.64 -42.26 22.13
C GLN A 365 26.05 -41.91 22.64
N LYS A 366 27.08 -42.49 22.03
CA LYS A 366 28.51 -42.27 22.39
C LYS A 366 29.07 -40.91 21.94
N ASN A 367 28.35 -40.17 21.10
CA ASN A 367 28.77 -38.88 20.58
C ASN A 367 28.41 -37.75 21.57
N GLY A 368 29.38 -37.30 22.35
CA GLY A 368 29.21 -36.18 23.30
C GLY A 368 28.68 -34.89 22.67
N MET A 369 28.96 -34.64 21.39
CA MET A 369 28.44 -33.47 20.65
C MET A 369 26.92 -33.52 20.47
N LYS A 370 26.36 -34.61 19.94
CA LYS A 370 24.90 -34.74 19.77
C LYS A 370 24.16 -34.62 21.10
N ARG A 371 24.79 -35.08 22.18
CA ARG A 371 24.27 -34.93 23.54
C ARG A 371 24.23 -33.46 23.98
N HIS A 372 25.29 -32.69 23.75
CA HIS A 372 25.29 -31.25 24.02
C HIS A 372 24.26 -30.50 23.17
N GLU A 373 24.07 -30.89 21.90
CA GLU A 373 23.03 -30.33 21.03
C GLU A 373 21.62 -30.64 21.57
N ALA A 374 21.36 -31.89 21.97
CA ALA A 374 20.09 -32.31 22.55
C ALA A 374 19.78 -31.56 23.86
N TRP A 375 20.77 -31.37 24.74
CA TRP A 375 20.62 -30.55 25.95
C TRP A 375 20.33 -29.07 25.65
N ARG A 376 20.92 -28.50 24.59
CA ARG A 376 20.64 -27.12 24.15
C ARG A 376 19.22 -26.99 23.58
N VAL A 377 18.75 -27.98 22.82
CA VAL A 377 17.36 -28.05 22.32
C VAL A 377 16.38 -28.15 23.48
N TYR A 378 16.66 -29.03 24.45
CA TYR A 378 15.85 -29.16 25.66
C TYR A 378 15.82 -27.86 26.48
N GLY A 379 16.96 -27.18 26.63
CA GLY A 379 17.03 -25.86 27.26
C GLY A 379 16.20 -24.79 26.55
N ALA A 380 16.17 -24.80 25.21
CA ALA A 380 15.32 -23.89 24.44
C ALA A 380 13.82 -24.18 24.61
N LEU A 381 13.43 -25.46 24.66
CA LEU A 381 12.06 -25.88 24.97
C LEU A 381 11.63 -25.46 26.37
N LEU A 382 12.48 -25.68 27.38
CA LEU A 382 12.17 -25.23 28.75
C LEU A 382 12.03 -23.71 28.83
N LYS A 383 12.91 -22.96 28.15
CA LYS A 383 12.83 -21.49 28.12
C LYS A 383 11.55 -20.99 27.47
N SER A 384 11.09 -21.63 26.38
CA SER A 384 9.85 -21.26 25.70
C SER A 384 8.61 -21.57 26.54
N ILE A 385 8.60 -22.70 27.25
CA ILE A 385 7.52 -23.08 28.17
C ILE A 385 7.48 -22.18 29.41
N GLN A 386 8.64 -21.85 29.99
CA GLN A 386 8.73 -20.92 31.13
C GLN A 386 8.24 -19.51 30.76
N ALA A 387 8.54 -19.04 29.56
CA ALA A 387 8.04 -17.76 29.06
C ALA A 387 6.50 -17.75 29.00
N ASN A 388 5.88 -18.85 28.56
CA ASN A 388 4.42 -18.99 28.57
C ASN A 388 3.83 -19.05 29.98
N ALA A 389 4.45 -19.82 30.88
CA ALA A 389 3.95 -20.01 32.24
C ALA A 389 3.95 -18.69 33.03
N LYS A 390 4.98 -17.85 32.84
CA LYS A 390 5.03 -16.50 33.43
C LYS A 390 3.92 -15.60 32.89
N GLN A 391 3.56 -15.74 31.61
CA GLN A 391 2.53 -14.90 31.00
C GLN A 391 1.11 -15.36 31.37
N ALA A 392 0.90 -16.66 31.59
CA ALA A 392 -0.35 -17.24 32.09
C ALA A 392 -0.61 -16.99 33.59
N GLN A 393 0.40 -16.52 34.35
CA GLN A 393 0.23 -16.06 35.74
C GLN A 393 -0.14 -14.57 35.85
N ILE A 394 0.00 -13.81 34.75
CA ILE A 394 -0.24 -12.36 34.71
C ILE A 394 -1.64 -12.03 34.14
N THR A 395 -2.21 -12.97 33.37
CA THR A 395 -3.63 -12.99 32.95
C THR A 395 -4.42 -13.89 33.86
#